data_AF-A0A0N4YX09-F1
#
_entry.id   AF-A0A0N4YX09-F1
#
_cell.length_a   1.000
_cell.length_b   1.000
_cell.length_c   1.000
_cell.angle_alpha   90.00
_cell.angle_beta   90.00
_cell.angle_gamma   90.00
#
_symmetry.space_group_name_H-M   'P 1'
#
loop_
_entity.id
_entity.type
_entity.pdbx_description
1 polymer ?
#
loop_
_entity_poly.entity_id
_entity_poly.type
_entity_poly.pdbx_seq_one_letter_code
_entity_poly.pdbx_strand_id
1 'polypeptide(L)'
;MVFWFPEGMRGPGGPPIYPGLYAVVGAAAYTGAVTHTLSVAVIICELTGQLAPILPVLIAMLMGNAICKFLQPSIYESIIRIKKYPYLPDLPPSRISVHTVKVEQVMVCDVIYITKDMTYREMKEVMQLAPHLRSFPIVTDRGEALKISQKITKSYNLLKKFLEKRELVMIP
;
A
#
# COMPACT_ATOMS: atom_id res chain seq x y z
N MET A 1 -27.06 -27.52 -17.81
CA MET A 1 -28.39 -26.89 -17.83
C MET A 1 -29.12 -27.10 -19.15
N VAL A 2 -28.51 -26.79 -20.30
CA VAL A 2 -29.16 -26.97 -21.63
C VAL A 2 -29.63 -28.41 -21.89
N PHE A 3 -28.86 -29.41 -21.46
CA PHE A 3 -29.27 -30.83 -21.57
C PHE A 3 -30.51 -31.18 -20.73
N TRP A 4 -30.74 -30.49 -19.62
CA TRP A 4 -31.83 -30.79 -18.68
C TRP A 4 -33.13 -30.06 -19.03
N PHE A 5 -33.05 -28.95 -19.77
CA PHE A 5 -34.21 -28.15 -20.20
C PHE A 5 -34.07 -27.76 -21.68
N PRO A 6 -34.39 -28.68 -22.60
CA PRO A 6 -34.22 -28.46 -24.05
C PRO A 6 -35.15 -27.37 -24.59
N GLU A 7 -36.34 -27.18 -24.02
CA GLU A 7 -37.32 -26.17 -24.44
C GLU A 7 -37.17 -24.82 -23.71
N GLY A 8 -36.15 -24.67 -22.86
CA GLY A 8 -35.97 -23.50 -22.00
C GLY A 8 -36.79 -23.55 -20.72
N MET A 9 -36.51 -22.63 -19.79
CA MET A 9 -37.08 -22.68 -18.43
C MET A 9 -38.60 -22.37 -18.35
N ARG A 10 -39.20 -21.82 -19.41
CA ARG A 10 -40.61 -21.37 -19.45
C ARG A 10 -41.52 -22.23 -20.34
N GLY A 11 -41.05 -23.38 -20.83
CA GLY A 11 -41.81 -24.27 -21.71
C GLY A 11 -41.71 -23.91 -23.21
N PRO A 12 -42.50 -24.58 -24.07
CA PRO A 12 -42.38 -24.44 -25.53
C PRO A 12 -42.68 -23.01 -25.98
N GLY A 13 -41.69 -22.35 -26.59
CA GLY A 13 -41.74 -20.94 -27.01
C GLY A 13 -41.13 -19.94 -26.02
N GLY A 14 -40.56 -20.40 -24.90
CA GLY A 14 -39.79 -19.55 -23.98
C GLY A 14 -38.42 -19.14 -24.55
N PRO A 15 -37.77 -18.12 -23.96
CA PRO A 15 -36.41 -17.75 -24.34
C PRO A 15 -35.45 -18.92 -24.08
N PRO A 16 -34.62 -19.31 -25.06
CA PRO A 16 -33.69 -20.43 -24.90
C PRO A 16 -32.58 -20.08 -23.91
N ILE A 17 -32.03 -21.11 -23.25
CA ILE A 17 -30.92 -20.96 -22.31
C ILE A 17 -29.62 -20.81 -23.12
N TYR A 18 -28.96 -19.66 -23.02
CA TYR A 18 -27.68 -19.42 -23.69
C TYR A 18 -26.50 -19.84 -22.80
N PRO A 19 -25.82 -20.97 -23.06
CA PRO A 19 -24.74 -21.46 -22.20
C PRO A 19 -23.54 -20.52 -22.14
N GLY A 20 -23.31 -19.71 -23.18
CA GLY A 20 -22.22 -18.73 -23.23
C GLY A 20 -22.32 -17.69 -22.11
N LEU A 21 -23.52 -17.21 -21.78
CA LEU A 21 -23.70 -16.23 -20.72
C LEU A 21 -23.33 -16.81 -19.34
N TYR A 22 -23.71 -18.05 -19.08
CA TYR A 22 -23.35 -18.74 -17.83
C TYR A 22 -21.85 -19.05 -17.75
N ALA A 23 -21.21 -19.39 -18.87
CA ALA A 23 -19.77 -19.59 -18.92
C ALA A 23 -19.01 -18.30 -18.55
N VAL A 24 -19.46 -17.16 -19.08
CA VAL A 24 -18.87 -15.85 -18.77
C VAL A 24 -19.07 -15.48 -17.29
N VAL A 25 -20.26 -15.70 -16.73
CA VAL A 25 -20.54 -15.46 -15.31
C VAL A 25 -19.64 -16.34 -14.42
N GLY A 26 -19.47 -17.62 -14.77
CA GLY A 26 -18.60 -18.54 -14.03
C GLY A 26 -17.13 -18.14 -14.10
N ALA A 27 -16.66 -17.74 -15.29
CA ALA A 27 -15.30 -17.23 -15.47
C ALA A 27 -15.08 -15.99 -14.60
N ALA A 28 -15.98 -14.99 -14.66
CA ALA A 28 -15.91 -13.78 -13.86
C ALA A 28 -15.89 -14.07 -12.35
N ALA A 29 -16.80 -14.94 -11.89
CA ALA A 29 -16.90 -15.31 -10.49
C ALA A 29 -15.61 -15.98 -9.98
N TYR A 30 -15.01 -16.88 -10.78
CA TYR A 30 -13.77 -17.54 -10.41
C TYR A 30 -12.59 -16.56 -10.34
N THR A 31 -12.33 -15.76 -11.38
CA THR A 31 -11.21 -14.82 -11.36
C THR A 31 -11.38 -13.76 -10.28
N GLY A 32 -12.58 -13.20 -10.12
CA GLY A 32 -12.87 -12.22 -9.06
C GLY A 32 -12.73 -12.78 -7.65
N ALA A 33 -13.02 -14.08 -7.46
CA ALA A 33 -12.83 -14.76 -6.18
C ALA A 33 -11.35 -15.05 -5.90
N VAL A 34 -10.53 -15.40 -6.90
CA VAL A 34 -9.09 -15.67 -6.70
C VAL A 34 -8.30 -14.38 -6.44
N THR A 35 -8.67 -13.28 -7.10
CA THR A 35 -7.98 -11.98 -6.94
C THR A 35 -8.52 -11.13 -5.79
N HIS A 36 -9.67 -11.49 -5.21
CA HIS A 36 -10.43 -10.69 -4.24
C HIS A 36 -10.86 -9.30 -4.76
N THR A 37 -11.04 -9.13 -6.08
CA THR A 37 -11.38 -7.83 -6.69
C THR A 37 -12.73 -7.86 -7.39
N LEU A 38 -13.54 -6.81 -7.22
CA LEU A 38 -14.83 -6.68 -7.90
C LEU A 38 -14.77 -6.12 -9.33
N SER A 39 -13.63 -5.54 -9.72
CA SER A 39 -13.41 -4.93 -11.03
C SER A 39 -13.46 -5.90 -12.21
N VAL A 40 -13.19 -7.19 -11.98
CA VAL A 40 -13.23 -8.24 -13.02
C VAL A 40 -14.61 -8.34 -13.67
N ALA A 41 -15.68 -8.13 -12.92
CA ALA A 41 -17.04 -8.12 -13.46
C ALA A 41 -17.24 -6.98 -14.47
N VAL A 42 -16.70 -5.79 -14.18
CA VAL A 42 -16.78 -4.62 -15.07
C VAL A 42 -15.96 -4.86 -16.33
N ILE A 43 -14.72 -5.34 -16.19
CA ILE A 43 -13.84 -5.66 -17.33
C ILE A 43 -14.54 -6.64 -18.28
N ILE A 44 -15.16 -7.70 -17.75
CA ILE A 44 -15.84 -8.70 -18.58
C ILE A 44 -17.09 -8.13 -19.25
N CYS A 45 -17.86 -7.27 -18.56
CA CYS A 45 -19.02 -6.62 -19.17
C CYS A 45 -18.63 -5.61 -20.27
N GLU A 46 -17.49 -4.93 -20.10
CA GLU A 46 -16.92 -4.06 -21.14
C GLU A 46 -16.46 -4.89 -22.35
N LEU A 47 -15.77 -6.01 -22.12
CA LEU A 47 -15.30 -6.91 -23.18
C LEU A 47 -16.45 -7.56 -23.97
N THR A 48 -17.57 -7.87 -23.33
CA THR A 48 -18.75 -8.43 -24.02
C THR A 48 -19.60 -7.36 -24.71
N GLY A 49 -19.36 -6.07 -24.44
CA GLY A 49 -20.13 -4.96 -25.01
C GLY A 49 -21.60 -4.92 -24.57
N GLN A 50 -21.98 -5.68 -23.53
CA GLN A 50 -23.35 -5.78 -23.04
C GLN A 50 -23.38 -5.68 -21.51
N LEU A 51 -23.94 -4.58 -21.00
CA LEU A 51 -24.11 -4.31 -19.56
C LEU A 51 -25.41 -4.90 -18.98
N ALA A 52 -26.32 -5.39 -19.82
CA ALA A 52 -27.62 -5.92 -19.39
C ALA A 52 -27.54 -7.02 -18.30
N PRO A 53 -26.55 -7.94 -18.31
CA PRO A 53 -26.42 -8.96 -17.27
C PRO A 53 -25.47 -8.58 -16.11
N ILE A 54 -25.14 -7.30 -15.89
CA ILE A 54 -24.13 -6.92 -14.88
C ILE A 54 -24.54 -7.28 -13.43
N LEU A 55 -25.83 -7.16 -13.11
CA LEU A 55 -26.35 -7.43 -11.77
C LEU A 55 -26.17 -8.90 -11.34
N PRO A 56 -26.61 -9.92 -12.12
CA PRO A 56 -26.41 -11.32 -11.74
C PRO A 56 -24.92 -11.72 -11.72
N VAL A 57 -24.08 -11.14 -12.59
CA VAL A 57 -22.63 -11.37 -12.58
C VAL A 57 -22.02 -10.91 -11.25
N LEU A 58 -22.37 -9.70 -10.79
CA LEU A 58 -21.88 -9.15 -9.54
C LEU A 58 -22.31 -9.98 -8.33
N ILE A 59 -23.56 -10.46 -8.28
CA ILE A 59 -24.05 -11.30 -7.18
C ILE A 59 -23.27 -12.61 -7.11
N ALA A 60 -23.11 -13.31 -8.24
CA ALA A 60 -22.35 -14.56 -8.30
C ALA A 60 -20.89 -14.36 -7.86
N MET A 61 -20.27 -13.25 -8.29
CA MET A 61 -18.89 -12.93 -7.97
C MET A 61 -18.70 -12.50 -6.51
N LEU A 62 -19.67 -11.79 -5.91
CA LEU A 62 -19.67 -11.46 -4.49
C LEU A 62 -19.73 -12.70 -3.62
N MET A 63 -20.58 -13.67 -3.97
CA MET A 63 -20.65 -14.95 -3.25
C MET A 63 -19.33 -15.71 -3.33
N GLY A 64 -18.74 -15.82 -4.54
CA GLY A 64 -17.43 -16.45 -4.72
C GLY A 64 -16.33 -15.77 -3.92
N ASN A 65 -16.26 -14.44 -3.97
CA ASN A 65 -15.27 -13.65 -3.23
C ASN A 65 -15.46 -13.78 -1.71
N ALA A 66 -16.70 -13.79 -1.21
CA ALA A 66 -16.97 -13.97 0.22
C ALA A 66 -16.50 -15.35 0.72
N ILE A 67 -16.76 -16.41 -0.04
CA ILE A 67 -16.32 -17.77 0.28
C ILE A 67 -14.79 -17.87 0.22
N CYS A 68 -14.15 -17.33 -0.83
CA CYS A 68 -12.69 -17.32 -0.95
C CYS A 68 -12.02 -16.56 0.19
N LYS A 69 -12.50 -15.36 0.53
CA LYS A 69 -11.99 -14.57 1.66
C LYS A 69 -12.08 -15.31 2.99
N PHE A 70 -13.09 -16.17 3.17
CA PHE A 70 -13.23 -16.98 4.37
C PHE A 70 -12.21 -18.13 4.42
N LEU A 71 -11.89 -18.73 3.27
CA LEU A 71 -11.03 -19.91 3.20
C LEU A 71 -9.54 -19.58 3.06
N GLN A 72 -9.19 -18.59 2.22
CA GLN A 72 -7.82 -18.36 1.77
C GLN A 72 -7.52 -16.86 1.53
N PRO A 73 -6.26 -16.43 1.70
CA PRO A 73 -5.81 -15.11 1.27
C PRO A 73 -5.79 -15.01 -0.26
N SER A 74 -5.79 -13.78 -0.79
CA SER A 74 -5.72 -13.58 -2.24
C SER A 74 -4.46 -14.21 -2.85
N ILE A 75 -4.49 -14.48 -4.16
CA ILE A 75 -3.32 -14.98 -4.87
C ILE A 75 -2.10 -14.06 -4.71
N TYR A 76 -2.32 -12.74 -4.69
CA TYR A 76 -1.27 -11.73 -4.55
C TYR A 76 -0.64 -11.75 -3.16
N GLU A 77 -1.45 -11.83 -2.10
CA GLU A 77 -0.95 -12.00 -0.73
C GLU A 77 -0.17 -13.31 -0.57
N SER A 78 -0.64 -14.39 -1.21
CA SER A 78 0.03 -15.68 -1.20
C SER A 78 1.41 -15.59 -1.86
N ILE A 79 1.52 -14.93 -3.02
CA ILE A 79 2.81 -14.73 -3.70
C ILE A 79 3.76 -13.88 -2.84
N ILE A 80 3.27 -12.78 -2.25
CA ILE A 80 4.08 -11.92 -1.37
C ILE A 80 4.65 -12.73 -0.20
N ARG A 81 3.82 -13.59 0.42
CA ARG A 81 4.24 -14.44 1.54
C ARG A 81 5.24 -15.51 1.12
N ILE A 82 5.05 -16.14 -0.03
CA ILE A 82 5.98 -17.15 -0.58
C ILE A 82 7.33 -16.52 -0.91
N LYS A 83 7.32 -15.34 -1.53
CA LYS A 83 8.54 -14.60 -1.91
C LYS A 83 9.21 -13.87 -0.74
N LYS A 84 8.57 -13.81 0.44
CA LYS A 84 9.05 -13.10 1.63
C LYS A 84 9.43 -11.65 1.35
N TYR A 85 8.65 -10.96 0.53
CA TYR A 85 8.87 -9.53 0.33
C TYR A 85 8.54 -8.75 1.61
N PRO A 86 9.30 -7.70 1.95
CA PRO A 86 9.01 -6.84 3.09
C PRO A 86 7.76 -5.99 2.78
N TYR A 87 6.59 -6.57 3.03
CA TYR A 87 5.30 -5.93 2.94
C TYR A 87 4.72 -5.82 4.35
N LEU A 88 4.33 -4.62 4.76
CA LEU A 88 3.65 -4.39 6.03
C LEU A 88 2.14 -4.59 5.78
N PRO A 89 1.55 -5.72 6.18
CA PRO A 89 0.10 -5.91 6.03
C PRO A 89 -0.64 -4.91 6.92
N ASP A 90 -1.84 -4.52 6.52
CA ASP A 90 -2.73 -3.75 7.39
C ASP A 90 -2.94 -4.53 8.69
N LEU A 91 -2.57 -3.91 9.81
CA LEU A 91 -2.77 -4.49 11.14
C LEU A 91 -4.27 -4.55 11.40
N PRO A 92 -4.92 -5.73 11.36
CA PRO A 92 -6.31 -5.80 11.72
C PRO A 92 -6.40 -5.53 13.23
N PRO A 93 -7.41 -4.77 13.70
CA PRO A 93 -7.53 -4.40 15.11
C PRO A 93 -7.62 -5.60 16.07
N SER A 94 -7.85 -6.82 15.55
CA SER A 94 -7.99 -8.07 16.29
C SER A 94 -6.69 -8.83 16.59
N ARG A 95 -5.54 -8.47 16.00
CA ARG A 95 -4.26 -9.13 16.33
C ARG A 95 -3.62 -8.43 17.53
N ILE A 96 -3.87 -8.95 18.73
CA ILE A 96 -3.32 -8.46 20.01
C ILE A 96 -1.79 -8.25 19.96
N SER A 97 -1.06 -9.11 19.23
CA SER A 97 0.41 -9.05 19.17
C SER A 97 0.98 -7.82 18.47
N VAL A 98 0.24 -7.16 17.57
CA VAL A 98 0.75 -5.96 16.87
C VAL A 98 0.45 -4.66 17.62
N HIS A 99 -0.51 -4.65 18.54
CA HIS A 99 -0.77 -3.51 19.43
C HIS A 99 0.23 -3.40 20.59
N THR A 100 1.04 -4.45 20.82
CA THR A 100 2.04 -4.47 21.90
C THR A 100 3.38 -3.88 21.47
N VAL A 101 3.67 -3.83 20.17
CA VAL A 101 4.94 -3.30 19.67
C VAL A 101 4.89 -1.78 19.68
N LYS A 102 5.60 -1.18 20.63
CA LYS A 102 5.76 0.28 20.70
C LYS A 102 6.89 0.73 19.79
N VAL A 103 6.78 1.93 19.24
CA VAL A 103 7.83 2.54 18.40
C VAL A 103 9.18 2.57 19.12
N GLU A 104 9.18 2.71 20.45
CA GLU A 104 10.37 2.66 21.31
C GLU A 104 11.22 1.40 21.12
N GLN A 105 10.62 0.26 20.74
CA GLN A 105 11.32 -1.01 20.55
C GLN A 105 11.95 -1.16 19.17
N VAL A 106 11.53 -0.34 18.21
CA VAL A 106 11.95 -0.42 16.80
C VAL A 106 12.80 0.79 16.40
N MET A 107 12.65 1.91 17.10
CA MET A 107 13.38 3.13 16.81
C MET A 107 14.89 2.94 17.04
N VAL A 108 15.68 3.48 16.13
CA VAL A 108 17.13 3.62 16.32
C VAL A 108 17.34 4.84 17.21
N CYS A 109 17.86 4.62 18.42
CA CYS A 109 18.11 5.69 19.39
C CYS A 109 19.42 6.46 19.12
N ASP A 110 20.35 5.85 18.38
CA ASP A 110 21.62 6.49 18.00
C ASP A 110 21.39 7.40 16.79
N VAL A 111 21.07 8.67 17.07
CA VAL A 111 20.76 9.66 16.05
C VAL A 111 21.74 10.82 16.16
N ILE A 112 22.39 11.15 15.04
CA ILE A 112 23.24 12.33 14.93
C ILE A 112 22.35 13.57 14.81
N TYR A 113 22.44 14.49 15.77
CA TYR A 113 21.64 15.71 15.80
C TYR A 113 22.51 16.97 15.84
N ILE A 114 21.91 18.07 15.40
CA ILE A 114 22.51 19.40 15.38
C ILE A 114 21.89 20.24 16.48
N THR A 115 22.68 20.94 17.29
CA THR A 115 22.19 21.85 18.34
C THR A 115 22.39 23.31 17.96
N LYS A 116 21.61 24.22 18.56
CA LYS A 116 21.78 25.67 18.36
C LYS A 116 23.13 26.18 18.88
N ASP A 117 23.66 25.55 19.92
CA ASP A 117 24.92 25.96 20.57
C ASP A 117 26.17 25.42 19.89
N MET A 118 26.05 24.57 18.85
CA MET A 118 27.22 24.05 18.15
C MET A 118 27.89 25.12 17.31
N THR A 119 29.21 25.08 17.23
CA THR A 119 29.97 25.96 16.34
C THR A 119 29.86 25.52 14.87
N TYR A 120 30.11 26.44 13.94
CA TYR A 120 30.13 26.14 12.50
C TYR A 120 31.11 25.01 12.14
N ARG A 121 32.25 24.94 12.85
CA ARG A 121 33.27 23.91 12.61
C ARG A 121 32.75 22.52 12.98
N GLU A 122 32.19 22.38 14.18
CA GLU A 122 31.59 21.12 14.65
C GLU A 122 30.43 20.68 13.73
N MET A 123 29.61 21.63 13.26
CA MET A 123 28.57 21.36 12.28
C MET A 123 29.12 20.75 10.98
N LYS A 124 30.20 21.34 10.46
CA LYS A 124 30.86 20.91 9.22
C LYS A 124 31.48 19.52 9.40
N GLU A 125 32.09 19.26 10.55
CA GLU A 125 32.65 17.95 10.92
C GLU A 125 31.56 16.87 10.99
N VAL A 126 30.44 17.14 11.67
CA VAL A 126 29.29 16.22 11.74
C VAL A 126 28.72 15.93 10.35
N MET A 127 28.63 16.95 9.50
CA MET A 127 28.11 16.82 8.15
C MET A 127 29.08 16.08 7.19
N GLN A 128 30.39 16.16 7.44
CA GLN A 128 31.42 15.40 6.73
C GLN A 128 31.49 13.94 7.21
N LEU A 129 31.23 13.69 8.49
CA LEU A 129 31.27 12.36 9.09
C LEU A 129 30.10 11.48 8.62
N ALA A 130 28.94 12.08 8.32
CA ALA A 130 27.76 11.36 7.84
C ALA A 130 27.28 11.84 6.45
N PRO A 131 28.01 11.55 5.36
CA PRO A 131 27.68 12.04 4.01
C PRO A 131 26.44 11.37 3.40
N HIS A 132 25.99 10.25 3.96
CA HIS A 132 24.81 9.50 3.49
C HIS A 132 23.48 10.06 4.05
N LEU A 133 23.54 10.89 5.10
CA LEU A 133 22.35 11.48 5.70
C LEU A 133 21.89 12.71 4.90
N ARG A 134 20.66 12.67 4.38
CA ARG A 134 20.07 13.78 3.62
C ARG A 134 19.43 14.85 4.49
N SER A 135 19.18 14.55 5.76
CA SER A 135 18.50 15.44 6.70
C SER A 135 19.00 15.18 8.11
N PHE A 136 19.22 16.26 8.85
CA PHE A 136 19.66 16.22 10.24
C PHE A 136 18.59 16.84 11.13
N PRO A 137 18.19 16.18 12.22
CA PRO A 137 17.31 16.79 13.21
C PRO A 137 18.04 17.93 13.94
N ILE A 138 17.33 19.05 14.15
CA ILE A 138 17.83 20.21 14.90
C ILE A 138 17.15 20.21 16.27
N VAL A 139 17.95 20.16 17.33
CA VAL A 139 17.51 20.08 18.73
C VAL A 139 17.88 21.39 19.44
N THR A 140 16.98 21.92 20.27
CA THR A 140 17.24 23.19 21.00
C THR A 140 18.02 22.94 22.29
N ASP A 141 17.65 21.93 23.06
CA ASP A 141 18.22 21.67 24.38
C ASP A 141 18.87 20.29 24.45
N ARG A 142 20.10 20.20 24.98
CA ARG A 142 20.85 18.93 25.12
C ARG A 142 20.23 17.94 26.10
N GLY A 143 19.42 18.42 27.05
CA GLY A 143 18.73 17.59 28.05
C GLY A 143 17.32 17.13 27.65
N GLU A 144 16.72 17.76 26.63
CA GLU A 144 15.38 17.45 26.13
C GLU A 144 15.44 17.21 24.61
N ALA A 145 15.93 16.04 24.21
CA ALA A 145 15.92 15.58 22.81
C ALA A 145 14.51 15.56 22.17
N LEU A 146 13.46 15.82 22.96
CA LEU A 146 12.04 15.79 22.59
C LEU A 146 11.48 17.11 22.05
N LYS A 147 12.17 18.25 22.19
CA LYS A 147 11.71 19.53 21.62
C LYS A 147 12.42 19.80 20.29
N ILE A 148 11.97 19.12 19.24
CA ILE A 148 12.32 19.45 17.86
C ILE A 148 11.73 20.84 17.57
N SER A 149 12.56 21.87 17.66
CA SER A 149 12.14 23.24 17.38
C SER A 149 12.07 23.42 15.88
N GLN A 150 10.86 23.19 15.36
CA GLN A 150 10.48 23.30 13.96
C GLN A 150 11.19 22.30 13.05
N LYS A 151 10.39 21.61 12.23
CA LYS A 151 10.84 20.73 11.15
C LYS A 151 11.45 21.59 10.04
N ILE A 152 12.64 22.14 10.28
CA ILE A 152 13.43 22.79 9.24
C ILE A 152 14.11 21.66 8.47
N THR A 153 13.37 21.04 7.55
CA THR A 153 13.94 20.19 6.51
C THR A 153 14.66 21.10 5.51
N LYS A 154 15.77 21.72 5.93
CA LYS A 154 16.71 22.29 4.98
C LYS A 154 17.52 21.12 4.44
N SER A 155 17.19 20.70 3.22
CA SER A 155 17.93 19.68 2.48
C SER A 155 19.43 19.95 2.60
N TYR A 156 20.24 18.90 2.78
CA TYR A 156 21.71 18.97 2.82
C TYR A 156 22.30 19.95 1.78
N ASN A 157 21.77 19.94 0.55
CA ASN A 157 22.20 20.83 -0.54
C ASN A 157 21.92 22.31 -0.28
N LEU A 158 20.84 22.66 0.43
CA LEU A 158 20.54 24.04 0.84
C LEU A 158 21.48 24.47 1.97
N LEU A 159 21.72 23.62 2.96
CA LEU A 159 22.70 23.92 4.02
C LEU A 159 24.08 24.12 3.41
N LYS A 160 24.53 23.21 2.55
CA LYS A 160 25.80 23.34 1.81
C LYS A 160 25.88 24.67 1.04
N LYS A 161 24.83 25.04 0.29
CA LYS A 161 24.77 26.34 -0.40
C LYS A 161 24.80 27.55 0.56
N PHE A 162 24.13 27.47 1.71
CA PHE A 162 24.16 28.53 2.72
C PHE A 162 25.53 28.66 3.40
N LEU A 163 26.19 27.53 3.66
CA LEU A 163 27.53 27.46 4.24
C LEU A 163 28.58 28.04 3.25
N GLU A 164 28.52 27.64 1.98
CA GLU A 164 29.41 28.14 0.92
C GLU A 164 29.19 29.65 0.66
N LYS A 165 27.95 30.13 0.73
CA LYS A 165 27.62 31.56 0.63
C LYS A 165 28.08 32.38 1.84
N ARG A 166 28.20 31.77 3.04
CA ARG A 166 28.73 32.41 4.26
C ARG A 166 30.26 32.43 4.28
N GLU A 167 30.93 31.41 3.73
CA GLU A 167 32.38 31.39 3.55
C GLU A 167 32.84 32.53 2.61
N LEU A 168 32.06 32.89 1.59
CA LEU A 168 32.34 34.02 0.69
C LEU A 168 32.20 35.43 1.33
N VAL A 169 31.55 35.57 2.49
CA VAL A 169 31.35 36.86 3.18
C VAL A 169 32.42 37.11 4.24
N MET A 170 33.23 36.09 4.58
CA MET A 170 34.28 36.16 5.61
C MET A 170 35.69 36.28 5.04
N ILE A 171 35.83 36.49 3.72
CA ILE A 171 37.12 36.77 3.07
C ILE A 171 37.21 38.30 2.95
N PRO A 172 38.16 38.97 3.62
CA PRO A 172 38.37 40.41 3.49
C PRO A 172 38.82 40.81 2.08
#